data_AF-X1GYU7-F1
#
_entry.id   AF-X1GYU7-F1
#
_cell.length_a   1.000
_cell.length_b   1.000
_cell.length_c   1.000
_cell.angle_alpha   90.00
_cell.angle_beta   90.00
_cell.angle_gamma   90.00
#
_symmetry.space_group_name_H-M   'P 1'
#
loop_
_entity.id
_entity.type
_entity.pdbx_description
1 polymer ?
#
loop_
_entity_poly.entity_id
_entity_poly.type
_entity_poly.pdbx_seq_one_letter_code
_entity_poly.pdbx_strand_id
1 'polypeptide(L)'
;MAELSAESLEQFLSLFVQERFSQKEARGIKGILKRTVTEHIDDYLIWLVRTFVRCIVNIENEIYIKDITAIIVAEANLATEAPPFKVKVSYNFFDTFESLDFKLFLESEVHRWLVYLQEKGKLPGNYERFTGKFKRI
;
A
#
# COMPACT_ATOMS: atom_id res chain seq x y z
N MET A 1 -15.64 22.11 5.07
CA MET A 1 -15.13 20.79 4.65
C MET A 1 -14.42 20.22 5.86
N ALA A 2 -14.87 19.08 6.40
CA ALA A 2 -14.19 18.49 7.55
C ALA A 2 -12.76 18.14 7.13
N GLU A 3 -11.77 18.59 7.89
CA GLU A 3 -10.38 18.17 7.69
C GLU A 3 -10.34 16.64 7.78
N LEU A 4 -10.10 15.98 6.65
CA LEU A 4 -9.81 14.55 6.63
C LEU A 4 -8.45 14.38 7.31
N SER A 5 -8.45 14.17 8.62
CA SER A 5 -7.21 13.89 9.35
C SER A 5 -6.61 12.58 8.82
N ALA A 6 -5.28 12.51 8.75
CA ALA A 6 -4.57 11.31 8.30
C ALA A 6 -5.02 10.08 9.10
N GLU A 7 -5.19 10.22 10.42
CA GLU A 7 -5.68 9.15 11.29
C GLU A 7 -7.07 8.64 10.89
N SER A 8 -8.00 9.53 10.50
CA SER A 8 -9.33 9.14 10.06
C SER A 8 -9.32 8.39 8.72
N LEU A 9 -8.39 8.74 7.83
CA LEU A 9 -8.19 8.06 6.55
C LEU A 9 -7.54 6.69 6.75
N GLU A 10 -6.55 6.60 7.64
CA GLU A 10 -5.90 5.35 8.00
C GLU A 10 -6.90 4.34 8.56
N GLN A 11 -7.71 4.74 9.53
CA GLN A 11 -8.74 3.87 10.12
C GLN A 11 -9.75 3.42 9.07
N PHE A 12 -10.24 4.35 8.24
CA PHE A 12 -11.21 4.06 7.21
C PHE A 12 -10.68 3.06 6.17
N LEU A 13 -9.47 3.28 5.68
CA LEU A 13 -8.87 2.42 4.66
C LEU A 13 -8.42 1.08 5.24
N SER A 14 -7.95 1.04 6.50
CA SER A 14 -7.53 -0.19 7.16
C SER A 14 -8.67 -1.21 7.24
N LEU A 15 -9.91 -0.76 7.54
CA LEU A 15 -11.09 -1.62 7.56
C LEU A 15 -11.33 -2.28 6.19
N PHE A 16 -11.29 -1.48 5.12
CA PHE A 16 -11.45 -1.98 3.75
C PHE A 16 -10.37 -3.00 3.37
N VAL A 17 -9.11 -2.71 3.70
CA VAL A 17 -7.98 -3.61 3.41
C VAL A 17 -8.11 -4.90 4.21
N GLN A 18 -8.41 -4.85 5.50
CA GLN A 18 -8.60 -6.04 6.32
C GLN A 18 -9.75 -6.92 5.83
N GLU A 19 -10.91 -6.33 5.51
CA GLU A 19 -12.06 -7.06 4.97
C GLU A 19 -11.68 -7.75 3.65
N ARG A 20 -11.05 -7.02 2.72
CA ARG A 20 -10.63 -7.54 1.42
C ARG A 20 -9.67 -8.72 1.56
N PHE A 21 -8.67 -8.59 2.43
CA PHE A 21 -7.71 -9.68 2.63
C PHE A 21 -8.33 -10.84 3.40
N SER A 22 -9.41 -10.65 4.17
CA SER A 22 -10.15 -11.75 4.81
C SER A 22 -10.85 -12.69 3.80
N GLN A 23 -11.15 -12.22 2.59
CA GLN A 23 -11.89 -12.97 1.57
C GLN A 23 -11.07 -14.14 0.96
N LYS A 24 -11.77 -15.20 0.55
CA LYS A 24 -11.14 -16.42 -0.03
C LYS A 24 -10.34 -16.14 -1.31
N GLU A 25 -10.72 -15.11 -2.07
CA GLU A 25 -10.08 -14.74 -3.34
C GLU A 25 -8.67 -14.16 -3.14
N ALA A 26 -8.36 -13.65 -1.93
CA ALA A 26 -7.03 -13.18 -1.57
C ALA A 26 -6.05 -14.31 -1.18
N ARG A 27 -6.44 -15.60 -1.27
CA ARG A 27 -5.63 -16.74 -0.80
C ARG A 27 -4.29 -16.91 -1.52
N GLY A 28 -4.22 -16.66 -2.83
CA GLY A 28 -2.96 -16.74 -3.59
C GLY A 28 -1.93 -15.70 -3.13
N ILE A 29 -2.41 -14.47 -2.94
CA ILE A 29 -1.62 -13.33 -2.45
C ILE A 29 -1.25 -13.51 -0.98
N LYS A 30 -2.16 -14.01 -0.13
CA LYS A 30 -1.82 -14.42 1.23
C LYS A 30 -0.72 -15.48 1.26
N GLY A 31 -0.61 -16.32 0.23
CA GLY A 31 0.51 -17.25 0.08
C GLY A 31 1.85 -16.52 -0.11
N ILE A 32 1.88 -15.52 -1.00
CA ILE A 32 3.07 -14.67 -1.24
C ILE A 32 3.41 -13.89 0.03
N LEU A 33 2.45 -13.19 0.62
CA LEU A 33 2.63 -12.41 1.84
C LEU A 33 3.00 -13.27 3.05
N LYS A 34 2.37 -14.43 3.27
CA LYS A 34 2.74 -15.33 4.38
C LYS A 34 4.16 -15.88 4.23
N ARG A 35 4.64 -16.07 3.01
CA ARG A 35 6.03 -16.50 2.77
C ARG A 35 7.04 -15.38 3.07
N THR A 36 6.63 -14.13 2.90
CA THR A 36 7.49 -12.95 3.08
C THR A 36 7.43 -12.34 4.48
N VAL A 37 6.24 -12.26 5.08
CA VAL A 37 5.98 -11.53 6.34
C VAL A 37 5.34 -12.39 7.43
N THR A 38 5.12 -13.68 7.17
CA THR A 38 4.74 -14.71 8.16
C THR A 38 3.56 -14.32 9.07
N GLU A 39 3.69 -14.45 10.40
CA GLU A 39 2.62 -14.29 11.40
C GLU A 39 2.14 -12.84 11.59
N HIS A 40 2.84 -11.86 10.98
CA HIS A 40 2.57 -10.43 11.14
C HIS A 40 1.86 -9.80 9.92
N ILE A 41 1.09 -10.60 9.17
CA ILE A 41 0.44 -10.12 7.94
C ILE A 41 -0.51 -8.94 8.20
N ASP A 42 -1.25 -8.97 9.31
CA ASP A 42 -2.22 -7.92 9.63
C ASP A 42 -1.50 -6.62 10.03
N ASP A 43 -0.41 -6.72 10.80
CA ASP A 43 0.45 -5.59 11.15
C ASP A 43 1.09 -4.97 9.90
N TYR A 44 1.57 -5.83 8.99
CA TYR A 44 2.17 -5.39 7.74
C TYR A 44 1.16 -4.66 6.84
N LEU A 45 -0.07 -5.17 6.72
CA LEU A 45 -1.14 -4.48 5.98
C LEU A 45 -1.46 -3.11 6.56
N ILE A 46 -1.51 -2.99 7.89
CA ILE A 46 -1.69 -1.70 8.58
C ILE A 46 -0.54 -0.76 8.25
N TRP A 47 0.71 -1.23 8.26
CA TRP A 47 1.88 -0.43 7.89
C TRP A 47 1.84 0.08 6.45
N LEU A 48 1.44 -0.78 5.50
CA LEU A 48 1.26 -0.37 4.10
C LEU A 48 0.21 0.72 3.97
N VAL A 49 -0.94 0.58 4.66
CA VAL A 49 -2.01 1.58 4.68
C VAL A 49 -1.54 2.90 5.28
N ARG A 50 -0.84 2.87 6.42
CA ARG A 50 -0.28 4.06 7.07
C ARG A 50 0.66 4.81 6.15
N THR A 51 1.58 4.09 5.51
CA THR A 51 2.54 4.69 4.58
C THR A 51 1.82 5.30 3.38
N PHE A 52 0.86 4.58 2.81
CA PHE A 52 0.05 5.08 1.70
C PHE A 52 -0.68 6.39 2.07
N VAL A 53 -1.35 6.42 3.23
CA VAL A 53 -2.08 7.61 3.70
C VAL A 53 -1.13 8.79 3.92
N ARG A 54 0.01 8.56 4.57
CA ARG A 54 1.06 9.60 4.72
C ARG A 54 1.52 10.14 3.38
N CYS A 55 1.68 9.28 2.38
CA CYS A 55 2.08 9.67 1.04
C CYS A 55 1.03 10.63 0.46
N ILE A 56 -0.22 10.20 0.32
CA ILE A 56 -1.30 11.00 -0.32
C ILE A 56 -1.66 12.29 0.45
N VAL A 57 -1.43 12.31 1.76
CA VAL A 57 -1.69 13.50 2.60
C VAL A 57 -0.53 14.49 2.58
N ASN A 58 0.71 14.08 2.31
CA ASN A 58 1.87 14.99 2.35
C ASN A 58 2.41 15.37 0.97
N ILE A 59 1.90 14.77 -0.11
CA ILE A 59 2.29 15.14 -1.46
C ILE A 59 1.92 16.60 -1.75
N GLU A 60 2.93 17.38 -2.16
CA GLU A 60 2.80 18.79 -2.56
C GLU A 60 2.49 18.95 -4.05
N ASN A 61 2.99 18.02 -4.88
CA ASN A 61 2.89 18.06 -6.34
C ASN A 61 2.05 16.90 -6.89
N GLU A 62 2.16 16.61 -8.18
CA GLU A 62 1.65 15.35 -8.73
C GLU A 62 2.62 14.20 -8.46
N ILE A 63 2.06 12.99 -8.31
CA ILE A 63 2.83 11.75 -8.19
C ILE A 63 2.16 10.66 -9.03
N TYR A 64 2.95 9.69 -9.48
CA TYR A 64 2.41 8.50 -10.13
C TYR A 64 2.27 7.36 -9.13
N ILE A 65 1.31 6.47 -9.39
CA ILE A 65 1.06 5.28 -8.59
C ILE A 65 2.30 4.40 -8.41
N LYS A 66 3.18 4.35 -9.41
CA LYS A 66 4.45 3.62 -9.37
C LYS A 66 5.38 4.17 -8.29
N ASP A 67 5.42 5.49 -8.14
CA ASP A 67 6.25 6.18 -7.15
C ASP A 67 5.64 6.04 -5.75
N ILE A 68 4.31 6.18 -5.62
CA ILE A 68 3.59 5.88 -4.37
C ILE A 68 3.92 4.45 -3.90
N THR A 69 3.82 3.48 -4.80
CA THR A 69 4.09 2.07 -4.52
C THR A 69 5.54 1.86 -4.08
N ALA A 70 6.50 2.51 -4.76
CA ALA A 70 7.91 2.43 -4.40
C ALA A 70 8.18 2.99 -2.99
N ILE A 71 7.56 4.11 -2.62
CA ILE A 71 7.67 4.71 -1.28
C ILE A 71 7.09 3.76 -0.23
N ILE A 72 5.90 3.19 -0.49
CA ILE A 72 5.25 2.24 0.44
C ILE A 72 6.15 1.04 0.72
N VAL A 73 6.74 0.46 -0.32
CA VAL A 73 7.67 -0.66 -0.18
C VAL A 73 8.90 -0.26 0.63
N ALA A 74 9.46 0.92 0.35
CA ALA A 74 10.65 1.40 1.04
C ALA A 74 10.40 1.60 2.55
N GLU A 75 9.30 2.25 2.95
CA GLU A 75 9.03 2.48 4.37
C GLU A 75 8.60 1.20 5.10
N ALA A 76 7.83 0.32 4.45
CA ALA A 76 7.42 -0.95 5.07
C ALA A 76 8.64 -1.84 5.39
N ASN A 77 9.70 -1.77 4.58
CA ASN A 77 10.97 -2.44 4.85
C ASN A 77 11.77 -1.81 6.01
N LEU A 78 11.61 -0.51 6.28
CA LEU A 78 12.29 0.18 7.38
C LEU A 78 11.56 -0.01 8.72
N ALA A 79 10.23 -0.12 8.69
CA ALA A 79 9.38 -0.18 9.88
C ALA A 79 9.39 -1.55 10.61
N THR A 80 9.94 -2.57 9.97
CA THR A 80 10.02 -3.91 10.52
C THR A 80 11.35 -4.04 11.28
N GLU A 81 11.32 -4.03 12.62
CA GLU A 81 12.50 -4.25 13.50
C GLU A 81 13.11 -5.67 13.39
N ALA A 82 12.76 -6.42 12.34
CA ALA A 82 13.46 -7.64 12.02
C ALA A 82 14.84 -7.28 11.44
N PRO A 83 15.96 -7.88 11.93
CA PRO A 83 17.24 -7.77 11.21
C PRO A 83 16.95 -8.11 9.76
N PRO A 84 17.45 -7.33 8.77
CA PRO A 84 16.96 -7.30 7.39
C PRO A 84 16.56 -8.71 7.02
N PHE A 85 15.24 -8.96 7.02
CA PHE A 85 14.63 -10.23 7.40
C PHE A 85 15.44 -11.49 7.01
N LYS A 86 15.15 -12.65 7.61
CA LYS A 86 15.38 -13.93 6.89
C LYS A 86 14.54 -14.08 5.60
N VAL A 87 13.89 -13.02 5.12
CA VAL A 87 13.62 -12.81 3.69
C VAL A 87 14.99 -12.59 3.08
N LYS A 88 15.41 -13.36 2.09
CA LYS A 88 16.57 -12.96 1.28
C LYS A 88 16.26 -11.63 0.58
N VAL A 89 16.25 -10.51 1.31
CA VAL A 89 16.48 -9.16 0.81
C VAL A 89 17.99 -9.07 0.62
N SER A 90 18.54 -9.98 -0.19
CA SER A 90 19.57 -9.54 -1.10
C SER A 90 18.96 -8.36 -1.83
N TYR A 91 19.73 -7.32 -2.12
CA TYR A 91 19.35 -6.31 -3.10
C TYR A 91 18.74 -6.93 -4.39
N ASN A 92 18.99 -8.22 -4.66
CA ASN A 92 18.37 -9.01 -5.72
C ASN A 92 16.92 -9.47 -5.49
N PHE A 93 16.25 -9.28 -4.34
CA PHE A 93 14.83 -9.66 -4.23
C PHE A 93 14.06 -8.84 -5.28
N PHE A 94 14.34 -7.54 -5.41
CA PHE A 94 13.80 -6.65 -6.45
C PHE A 94 14.23 -6.97 -7.89
N ASP A 95 15.23 -7.84 -8.06
CA ASP A 95 15.67 -8.38 -9.36
C ASP A 95 15.19 -9.83 -9.59
N THR A 96 14.50 -10.44 -8.63
CA THR A 96 13.86 -11.76 -8.81
C THR A 96 12.41 -11.60 -9.26
N PHE A 97 11.92 -12.58 -10.02
CA PHE A 97 10.54 -12.64 -10.52
C PHE A 97 9.49 -12.47 -9.39
N GLU A 98 9.79 -12.94 -8.18
CA GLU A 98 8.89 -12.88 -7.03
C GLU A 98 8.67 -11.47 -6.46
N SER A 99 9.65 -10.55 -6.58
CA SER A 99 9.43 -9.16 -6.19
C SER A 99 8.67 -8.36 -7.24
N LEU A 100 8.83 -8.72 -8.51
CA LEU A 100 8.06 -8.12 -9.60
C LEU A 100 6.58 -8.44 -9.38
N ASP A 101 6.27 -9.69 -9.03
CA ASP A 101 4.92 -10.12 -8.67
C ASP A 101 4.38 -9.36 -7.45
N PHE A 102 5.19 -9.17 -6.41
CA PHE A 102 4.77 -8.41 -5.23
C PHE A 102 4.56 -6.91 -5.53
N LYS A 103 5.45 -6.29 -6.32
CA LYS A 103 5.35 -4.87 -6.68
C LYS A 103 4.13 -4.61 -7.57
N LEU A 104 3.91 -5.46 -8.58
CA LEU A 104 2.73 -5.39 -9.44
C LEU A 104 1.44 -5.60 -8.65
N PHE A 105 1.46 -6.54 -7.70
CA PHE A 105 0.35 -6.75 -6.78
C PHE A 105 0.08 -5.50 -5.95
N LEU A 106 1.09 -4.95 -5.29
CA LEU A 106 0.93 -3.78 -4.44
C LEU A 106 0.49 -2.55 -5.24
N GLU A 107 1.02 -2.35 -6.45
CA GLU A 107 0.56 -1.30 -7.37
C GLU A 107 -0.93 -1.47 -7.69
N SER A 108 -1.42 -2.70 -7.92
CA SER A 108 -2.85 -2.98 -8.09
C SER A 108 -3.67 -2.65 -6.84
N GLU A 109 -3.15 -2.92 -5.64
CA GLU A 109 -3.84 -2.58 -4.40
C GLU A 109 -3.85 -1.07 -4.14
N VAL A 110 -2.74 -0.36 -4.36
CA VAL A 110 -2.68 1.10 -4.28
C VAL A 110 -3.69 1.73 -5.26
N HIS A 111 -3.85 1.18 -6.46
CA HIS A 111 -4.86 1.63 -7.43
C HIS A 111 -6.26 1.49 -6.83
N ARG A 112 -6.58 0.32 -6.25
CA ARG A 112 -7.87 0.08 -5.61
C ARG A 112 -8.11 1.00 -4.42
N TRP A 113 -7.08 1.28 -3.63
CA TRP A 113 -7.19 2.17 -2.47
C TRP A 113 -7.52 3.59 -2.90
N LEU A 114 -6.83 4.10 -3.93
CA LEU A 114 -7.12 5.41 -4.53
C LEU A 114 -8.54 5.49 -5.09
N VAL A 115 -8.95 4.47 -5.86
CA VAL A 115 -10.32 4.38 -6.41
C VAL A 115 -11.37 4.34 -5.31
N TYR A 116 -11.17 3.51 -4.29
CA TYR A 116 -12.09 3.37 -3.17
C TYR A 116 -12.24 4.68 -2.38
N LEU A 117 -11.14 5.36 -2.08
CA LEU A 117 -11.17 6.67 -1.41
C LEU A 117 -11.90 7.72 -2.26
N GLN A 118 -11.67 7.73 -3.58
CA GLN A 118 -12.34 8.66 -4.50
C GLN A 118 -13.84 8.41 -4.57
N GLU A 119 -14.28 7.16 -4.68
CA GLU A 119 -15.70 6.78 -4.71
C GLU A 119 -16.44 7.10 -3.41
N LYS A 120 -15.70 7.14 -2.29
CA LYS A 120 -16.24 7.48 -0.97
C LYS A 120 -16.10 8.95 -0.61
N GLY A 121 -15.62 9.79 -1.54
CA GLY A 121 -15.42 11.22 -1.30
C GLY A 121 -14.41 11.52 -0.18
N LYS A 122 -13.48 10.60 0.07
CA LYS A 122 -12.46 10.66 1.13
C LYS A 122 -11.04 10.83 0.58
N LEU A 123 -10.86 10.88 -0.74
CA LEU A 123 -9.56 11.14 -1.32
C LEU A 123 -9.22 12.64 -1.17
N PRO A 124 -8.06 13.02 -0.58
CA PRO A 124 -7.66 14.42 -0.39
C PRO A 124 -7.16 15.08 -1.70
N GLY A 125 -7.62 14.61 -2.85
CA GLY A 125 -7.15 15.03 -4.16
C GLY A 125 -7.92 14.34 -5.28
N ASN A 126 -7.38 14.41 -6.49
CA ASN A 126 -7.92 13.76 -7.67
C ASN A 126 -6.99 12.65 -8.15
N TYR A 127 -7.56 11.48 -8.44
CA TYR A 127 -6.84 10.36 -9.03
C TYR A 127 -7.34 10.07 -10.46
N GLU A 128 -6.44 10.19 -11.43
CA GLU A 128 -6.69 9.86 -12.82
C GLU A 128 -6.37 8.38 -13.08
N ARG A 129 -7.44 7.58 -13.17
CA ARG A 129 -7.36 6.11 -13.23
C ARG A 129 -6.52 5.57 -14.40
N PHE A 130 -6.55 6.24 -15.55
CA PHE A 130 -5.88 5.77 -16.77
C PHE A 130 -4.38 6.07 -16.81
N THR A 131 -3.97 7.23 -16.30
CA THR A 131 -2.57 7.63 -16.29
C THR A 131 -1.86 7.19 -15.01
N GLY A 132 -2.63 6.80 -13.99
CA GLY A 132 -2.10 6.46 -12.66
C GLY A 132 -1.62 7.70 -11.90
N LYS A 133 -2.04 8.89 -12.29
CA LYS A 133 -1.61 10.17 -11.72
C LYS A 133 -2.50 10.57 -10.55
N PHE A 134 -1.89 10.88 -9.41
CA PHE A 134 -2.56 11.49 -8.26
C PHE A 134 -2.08 12.92 -8.08
N LYS A 135 -3.01 13.83 -7.77
CA LYS A 135 -2.73 15.22 -7.44
C LYS A 135 -3.58 15.68 -6.27
N ARG A 136 -2.93 16.19 -5.22
CA ARG A 136 -3.60 16.78 -4.05
C ARG A 136 -4.27 18.12 -4.42
N ILE A 137 -5.41 18.43 -3.80
CA ILE A 137 -6.18 19.68 -3.98
C ILE A 137 -6.16 20.48 -2.68
#